data_AF-A0A2A4U3W7-F1
#
_entry.id   AF-A0A2A4U3W7-F1
#
_cell.length_a   1.000
_cell.length_b   1.000
_cell.length_c   1.000
_cell.angle_alpha   90.00
_cell.angle_beta   90.00
_cell.angle_gamma   90.00
#
_symmetry.space_group_name_H-M   'P 1'
#
loop_
_entity.id
_entity.type
_entity.pdbx_description
1 polymer ?
#
loop_
_entity_poly.entity_id
_entity_poly.type
_entity_poly.pdbx_seq_one_letter_code
_entity_poly.pdbx_strand_id
1 'polypeptide(L)'
;MIENNWLMAGIFAIGAGSLIGFFRTKSEGFGRTSTSLLLIITLLTIASLFYAGGKLESAIMANILFSVFGFACGMLASKSGPDRKPQVKHR
;
A
#
# COMPACT_ATOMS: atom_id res chain seq x y z
N MET A 1 10.58 -27.60 -16.28
CA MET A 1 9.27 -27.75 -15.59
C MET A 1 9.33 -27.50 -14.08
N ILE A 2 10.50 -27.53 -13.40
CA ILE A 2 10.60 -27.39 -11.92
C ILE A 2 11.03 -25.98 -11.47
N GLU A 3 11.75 -25.22 -12.31
CA GLU A 3 12.33 -23.92 -11.92
C GLU A 3 11.30 -22.83 -11.58
N ASN A 4 10.11 -22.86 -12.18
CA ASN A 4 9.09 -21.83 -11.94
C ASN A 4 8.34 -22.02 -10.60
N ASN A 5 8.26 -23.26 -10.09
CA ASN A 5 7.52 -23.55 -8.86
C ASN A 5 8.21 -23.00 -7.62
N TRP A 6 9.55 -23.00 -7.61
CA TRP A 6 10.33 -22.52 -6.47
C TRP A 6 10.25 -20.99 -6.33
N LEU A 7 10.27 -20.28 -7.47
CA LEU A 7 10.10 -18.83 -7.52
C LEU A 7 8.71 -18.40 -7.07
N MET A 8 7.64 -19.07 -7.54
CA MET A 8 6.28 -18.80 -7.08
C MET A 8 6.09 -19.13 -5.60
N ALA A 9 6.68 -20.22 -5.11
CA ALA A 9 6.64 -20.57 -3.69
C ALA A 9 7.39 -19.56 -2.81
N GLY A 10 8.55 -19.06 -3.26
CA GLY A 10 9.30 -18.01 -2.58
C GLY A 10 8.54 -16.69 -2.53
N ILE A 11 7.93 -16.28 -3.65
CA ILE A 11 7.05 -15.11 -3.75
C ILE A 11 5.87 -15.24 -2.79
N PHE A 12 5.24 -16.42 -2.76
CA PHE A 12 4.13 -16.71 -1.88
C PHE A 12 4.52 -16.66 -0.40
N ALA A 13 5.65 -17.26 -0.02
CA ALA A 13 6.15 -17.25 1.35
C ALA A 13 6.49 -15.83 1.83
N ILE A 14 7.11 -15.00 0.98
CA ILE A 14 7.42 -13.60 1.30
C ILE A 14 6.13 -12.77 1.41
N GLY A 15 5.18 -12.95 0.48
CA GLY A 15 3.88 -12.28 0.52
C GLY A 15 3.05 -12.65 1.75
N ALA A 16 2.97 -13.95 2.08
CA ALA A 16 2.26 -14.43 3.26
C ALA A 16 2.94 -13.97 4.56
N GLY A 17 4.27 -14.03 4.61
CA GLY A 17 5.06 -13.55 5.74
C GLY A 17 4.90 -12.05 5.99
N SER A 18 4.86 -11.24 4.93
CA SER A 18 4.64 -9.79 5.06
C SER A 18 3.23 -9.48 5.56
N LEU A 19 2.20 -10.21 5.10
CA LEU A 19 0.83 -10.07 5.60
C LEU A 19 0.73 -10.41 7.10
N ILE A 20 1.34 -11.52 7.52
CA ILE A 20 1.34 -11.94 8.93
C ILE A 20 2.08 -10.92 9.80
N GLY A 21 3.22 -10.40 9.33
CA GLY A 21 3.95 -9.31 9.98
C GLY A 21 3.09 -8.04 10.10
N PHE A 22 2.39 -7.67 9.03
CA PHE A 22 1.47 -6.52 9.01
C PHE A 22 0.38 -6.62 10.08
N PHE A 23 -0.31 -7.76 10.17
CA PHE A 23 -1.38 -7.96 11.17
C PHE A 23 -0.86 -7.99 12.61
N ARG A 24 0.37 -8.45 12.82
CA ARG A 24 0.99 -8.53 14.16
C ARG A 24 1.51 -7.19 14.68
N THR A 25 1.71 -6.18 13.82
CA THR A 25 2.28 -4.86 14.20
C THR A 25 1.23 -3.88 14.74
N LYS A 26 0.00 -4.33 15.08
CA LYS A 26 -0.98 -3.51 15.80
C LYS A 26 -0.52 -3.25 17.25
N SER A 27 0.37 -2.28 17.42
CA SER A 27 0.72 -1.68 18.72
C SER A 27 0.02 -0.32 18.86
N GLU A 28 -0.26 0.09 20.10
CA GLU A 28 -1.07 1.25 20.50
C GLU A 28 -0.56 2.62 19.99
N GLY A 29 0.57 2.68 19.28
CA GLY A 29 1.11 3.87 18.63
C GLY A 29 0.83 4.01 17.12
N PHE A 30 0.10 3.06 16.50
CA PHE A 30 -0.18 3.10 15.05
C PHE A 30 -1.31 4.09 14.70
N GLY A 31 -0.93 5.34 14.43
CA GLY A 31 -1.85 6.34 13.89
C GLY A 31 -2.35 6.00 12.48
N ARG A 32 -3.45 6.65 12.05
CA ARG A 32 -4.11 6.46 10.73
C ARG A 32 -3.13 6.47 9.56
N THR A 33 -2.15 7.36 9.58
CA THR A 33 -1.16 7.54 8.50
C THR A 33 -0.16 6.38 8.42
N SER A 34 0.25 5.80 9.56
CA SER A 34 1.20 4.68 9.58
C SER A 34 0.59 3.41 9.01
N THR A 35 -0.69 3.14 9.32
CA THR A 35 -1.41 1.98 8.76
C THR A 35 -1.60 2.12 7.25
N SER A 36 -1.99 3.31 6.78
CA SER A 36 -2.10 3.60 5.34
C SER A 36 -0.76 3.45 4.61
N LEU A 37 0.35 3.91 5.21
CA LEU A 37 1.68 3.77 4.63
C LEU A 37 2.12 2.30 4.54
N LEU A 38 1.88 1.50 5.59
CA LEU A 38 2.17 0.07 5.55
C LEU A 38 1.34 -0.65 4.48
N LEU A 39 0.07 -0.27 4.29
CA LEU A 39 -0.77 -0.84 3.23
C LEU A 39 -0.21 -0.51 1.84
N ILE A 40 0.28 0.71 1.61
CA ILE A 40 0.97 1.09 0.37
C ILE A 40 2.20 0.21 0.13
N ILE A 41 3.06 0.06 1.14
CA ILE A 41 4.29 -0.74 1.04
C ILE A 41 3.96 -2.20 0.74
N THR A 42 2.94 -2.74 1.41
CA THR A 42 2.47 -4.11 1.20
C THR A 42 1.94 -4.30 -0.23
N LEU A 43 1.11 -3.36 -0.71
CA LEU A 43 0.57 -3.39 -2.06
C LEU A 43 1.67 -3.33 -3.12
N LEU A 44 2.63 -2.40 -2.98
CA LEU A 44 3.77 -2.28 -3.89
C LEU A 44 4.65 -3.53 -3.89
N THR A 45 4.85 -4.14 -2.72
CA THR A 45 5.60 -5.39 -2.59
C THR A 45 4.91 -6.50 -3.39
N ILE A 46 3.62 -6.73 -3.16
CA ILE A 46 2.87 -7.78 -3.88
C ILE A 46 2.84 -7.48 -5.39
N ALA A 47 2.58 -6.24 -5.81
CA ALA A 47 2.57 -5.85 -7.21
C ALA A 47 3.94 -6.06 -7.88
N SER A 48 5.04 -5.70 -7.20
CA SER A 48 6.40 -5.91 -7.69
C SER A 48 6.73 -7.41 -7.82
N LEU A 49 6.31 -8.24 -6.87
CA LEU A 49 6.50 -9.70 -6.94
C LEU A 49 5.72 -10.30 -8.13
N PHE A 50 4.49 -9.85 -8.36
CA PHE A 50 3.69 -10.30 -9.52
C PHE A 50 4.27 -9.82 -10.85
N TYR A 51 4.83 -8.61 -10.88
CA TYR A 51 5.54 -8.08 -12.05
C TYR A 51 6.82 -8.86 -12.35
N ALA A 52 7.65 -9.10 -11.33
CA ALA A 52 8.86 -9.91 -11.45
C ALA A 52 8.57 -11.37 -11.85
N GLY A 53 7.43 -11.91 -11.41
CA GLY A 53 6.94 -13.23 -11.82
C GLY A 53 6.33 -13.30 -13.22
N GLY A 54 6.35 -12.20 -13.99
CA GLY A 54 5.77 -12.12 -15.33
C GLY A 54 4.24 -12.26 -15.37
N LYS A 55 3.57 -12.09 -14.21
CA LYS A 55 2.11 -12.19 -14.08
C LYS A 55 1.39 -10.85 -14.29
N LEU A 56 2.14 -9.74 -14.30
CA LEU A 56 1.62 -8.40 -14.57
C LEU A 56 2.29 -7.79 -15.79
N GLU A 57 1.47 -7.23 -16.67
CA GLU A 57 1.93 -6.40 -17.79
C GLU A 57 2.42 -5.03 -17.29
N SER A 58 3.39 -4.45 -17.99
CA SER A 58 3.98 -3.15 -17.66
C SER A 58 2.94 -2.02 -17.58
N ALA A 59 1.91 -2.04 -18.44
CA ALA A 59 0.80 -1.08 -18.39
C ALA A 59 0.00 -1.16 -17.08
N ILE A 60 -0.24 -2.38 -16.58
CA ILE A 60 -0.97 -2.58 -15.32
C ILE A 60 -0.11 -2.14 -14.14
N MET A 61 1.18 -2.45 -14.16
CA MET A 61 2.13 -1.98 -13.13
C MET A 61 2.20 -0.45 -13.06
N ALA A 62 2.21 0.23 -14.22
CA ALA A 62 2.16 1.69 -14.28
C ALA A 62 0.88 2.27 -13.65
N ASN A 63 -0.27 1.66 -13.88
CA ASN A 63 -1.55 2.07 -13.26
C ASN A 63 -1.54 1.89 -11.74
N ILE A 64 -0.94 0.80 -11.25
CA ILE A 64 -0.79 0.55 -9.81
C ILE A 64 0.12 1.63 -9.20
N LEU A 65 1.27 1.89 -9.81
CA LEU A 65 2.19 2.96 -9.39
C LEU A 65 1.51 4.32 -9.36
N PHE A 66 0.79 4.69 -10.42
CA PHE A 66 0.07 5.96 -10.48
C PHE A 66 -0.97 6.09 -9.36
N SER A 67 -1.75 5.04 -9.12
CA SER A 67 -2.76 5.00 -8.06
C SER A 67 -2.13 5.12 -6.66
N VAL A 68 -1.01 4.45 -6.45
CA VAL A 68 -0.25 4.50 -5.19
C VAL A 68 0.33 5.89 -4.95
N PHE A 69 0.94 6.51 -5.95
CA PHE A 69 1.47 7.87 -5.84
C PHE A 69 0.34 8.88 -5.58
N GLY A 70 -0.79 8.76 -6.27
CA GLY A 70 -1.97 9.60 -6.01
C GLY A 70 -2.49 9.46 -4.58
N PHE A 71 -2.58 8.23 -4.07
CA PHE A 71 -2.99 7.96 -2.69
C PHE A 71 -1.97 8.50 -1.66
N ALA A 72 -0.68 8.29 -1.88
CA ALA A 72 0.39 8.79 -1.01
C ALA A 72 0.42 10.34 -0.98
N CYS A 73 0.31 10.99 -2.15
CA CYS A 73 0.21 12.44 -2.26
C CYS A 73 -1.04 12.99 -1.55
N GLY A 74 -2.20 12.36 -1.77
CA GLY A 74 -3.44 12.75 -1.08
C GLY A 74 -3.34 12.61 0.44
N MET A 75 -2.66 11.58 0.93
CA MET A 75 -2.41 11.37 2.35
C MET A 75 -1.50 12.47 2.95
N LEU A 76 -0.45 12.89 2.23
CA LEU A 76 0.44 13.97 2.67
C LEU A 76 -0.25 15.35 2.63
N ALA A 77 -1.04 15.61 1.58
CA ALA A 77 -1.79 16.85 1.42
C ALA A 77 -2.95 16.99 2.43
N SER A 78 -3.54 15.88 2.87
CA SER A 78 -4.66 15.86 3.83
C SER A 78 -4.31 16.44 5.20
N LYS A 79 -3.04 16.61 5.55
CA LYS A 79 -2.63 17.14 6.87
C LYS A 79 -2.77 18.67 6.98
N SER A 80 -3.14 19.35 5.89
CA SER A 80 -3.30 20.81 5.82
C SER A 80 -4.72 21.25 5.49
N GLY A 81 -5.73 20.59 6.06
CA GLY A 81 -7.09 21.13 6.05
C GLY A 81 -7.17 22.31 7.03
N PRO A 82 -7.39 23.55 6.59
CA PRO A 82 -7.71 24.63 7.51
C PRO A 82 -8.97 24.24 8.27
N ASP A 83 -8.84 24.30 9.57
CA ASP A 83 -9.87 24.24 10.60
C ASP A 83 -11.07 25.10 10.17
N ARG A 84 -11.97 24.56 9.34
CA ARG A 84 -13.22 25.22 8.98
C ARG A 84 -14.13 25.07 10.19
N LYS A 85 -13.92 25.94 11.19
CA LYS A 85 -14.99 26.30 12.11
C LYS A 85 -16.20 26.67 11.26
N PRO A 86 -17.36 26.05 11.45
CA PRO A 86 -18.58 26.50 10.78
C PRO A 86 -18.81 27.95 11.25
N GLN A 87 -18.69 28.89 10.31
CA GLN A 87 -19.12 30.26 10.54
C GLN A 87 -20.64 30.20 10.74
N VAL A 88 -21.06 30.16 12.00
CA VAL A 88 -22.46 30.32 12.39
C VAL A 88 -22.85 31.73 11.96
N LYS A 89 -23.53 31.83 10.82
CA LYS A 89 -24.09 33.08 10.33
C LYS A 89 -25.32 33.42 11.16
N HIS A 90 -25.11 34.08 12.29
CA HIS A 90 -26.18 34.82 12.95
C HIS A 90 -26.43 36.12 12.18
N ARG A 91 -27.41 36.11 11.29
CA ARG A 91 -28.26 37.26 10.95
C ARG A 91 -29.57 36.75 10.38
#